data_AF-X0XZE5-F1
#
_entry.id   AF-X0XZE5-F1
#
_cell.length_a   1.000
_cell.length_b   1.000
_cell.length_c   1.000
_cell.angle_alpha   90.00
_cell.angle_beta   90.00
_cell.angle_gamma   90.00
#
_symmetry.space_group_name_H-M   'P 1'
#
loop_
_entity.id
_entity.type
_entity.pdbx_description
1 polymer ?
#
loop_
_entity_poly.entity_id
_entity_poly.type
_entity_poly.pdbx_seq_one_letter_code
_entity_poly.pdbx_strand_id
1 'polypeptide(L)'
;DPKFVFVHLVIPHGPYVFGPNGEFVDFDKPVNPGYQDQIKYINKVFVPLLEEIINQSPTEPIIILQGDHGAIHASPNDRMNILNAYYLPVGGSYQLYENITPVNTFRVIFNHYFGGDLELLEDTSYFSVYNQPYELTPIPERRPGCP
;
A
#
# COMPACT_ATOMS: atom_id res chain seq x y z
N ASP A 1 9.04 -15.21 20.00
CA ASP A 1 9.79 -14.10 19.38
C ASP A 1 8.90 -13.31 18.42
N PRO A 2 9.09 -11.98 18.32
CA PRO A 2 8.40 -11.17 17.34
C PRO A 2 8.75 -11.61 15.92
N LYS A 3 7.80 -11.50 15.00
CA LYS A 3 7.97 -11.86 13.59
C LYS A 3 7.76 -10.62 12.74
N PHE A 4 8.65 -10.40 11.78
CA PHE A 4 8.43 -9.48 10.68
C PHE A 4 8.19 -10.30 9.41
N VAL A 5 7.02 -10.15 8.81
CA VAL A 5 6.61 -10.90 7.61
C VAL A 5 6.38 -9.91 6.49
N PHE A 6 7.08 -10.09 5.37
CA PHE A 6 6.93 -9.28 4.17
C PHE A 6 6.42 -10.16 3.02
N VAL A 7 5.36 -9.72 2.36
CA VAL A 7 4.76 -10.40 1.22
C VAL A 7 4.63 -9.40 0.08
N HIS A 8 5.31 -9.67 -1.03
CA HIS A 8 5.25 -8.84 -2.23
C HIS A 8 4.46 -9.57 -3.31
N LEU A 9 3.41 -8.92 -3.80
CA LEU A 9 2.48 -9.50 -4.75
C LEU A 9 2.39 -8.61 -5.97
N VAL A 10 2.47 -9.23 -7.13
CA VAL A 10 2.47 -8.52 -8.41
C VAL A 10 1.07 -8.04 -8.80
N ILE A 11 0.00 -8.54 -8.17
CA ILE A 11 -1.37 -8.11 -8.44
C ILE A 11 -1.62 -6.70 -7.86
N PRO A 12 -2.36 -5.80 -8.56
CA PRO A 12 -3.13 -6.01 -9.78
C PRO A 12 -2.38 -5.67 -11.08
N HIS A 13 -1.04 -5.75 -11.12
CA HIS A 13 -0.26 -5.47 -12.34
C HIS A 13 -0.71 -6.35 -13.52
N GLY A 14 -0.52 -5.83 -14.74
CA GLY A 14 -0.76 -6.59 -15.97
C GLY A 14 0.30 -7.67 -16.22
N PRO A 15 0.03 -8.71 -17.02
CA PRO A 15 -1.21 -9.00 -17.72
C PRO A 15 -2.36 -9.32 -16.75
N TYR A 16 -3.58 -8.87 -17.06
CA TYR A 16 -4.75 -9.02 -16.18
C TYR A 16 -5.37 -10.42 -16.30
N VAL A 17 -4.69 -11.41 -15.74
CA VAL A 17 -4.97 -12.85 -15.94
C VAL A 17 -6.03 -13.43 -15.01
N PHE A 18 -6.53 -12.65 -14.04
CA PHE A 18 -7.63 -13.06 -13.16
C PHE A 18 -8.94 -12.39 -13.53
N GLY A 19 -9.97 -13.19 -13.76
CA GLY A 19 -11.36 -12.75 -13.81
C GLY A 19 -11.90 -12.39 -12.41
N PRO A 20 -13.13 -11.84 -12.32
CA PRO A 20 -13.68 -11.32 -11.07
C PRO A 20 -13.92 -12.37 -9.98
N ASN A 21 -13.82 -13.67 -10.27
CA ASN A 21 -13.91 -14.76 -9.29
C ASN A 21 -12.59 -15.54 -9.13
N GLY A 22 -11.50 -15.07 -9.74
CA GLY A 22 -10.19 -15.74 -9.71
C GLY A 22 -10.01 -16.81 -10.78
N GLU A 23 -10.98 -16.97 -11.68
CA GLU A 23 -10.81 -17.79 -12.86
C GLU A 23 -9.71 -17.21 -13.77
N PHE A 24 -8.91 -18.09 -14.37
CA PHE A 24 -7.93 -17.66 -15.37
C PHE A 24 -8.66 -17.05 -16.58
N VAL A 25 -8.16 -15.91 -17.06
CA VAL A 25 -8.57 -15.28 -18.31
C VAL A 25 -7.35 -15.05 -19.20
N ASP A 26 -7.60 -14.81 -20.49
CA ASP A 26 -6.54 -14.63 -21.49
C ASP A 26 -5.60 -13.43 -21.16
N PHE A 27 -4.36 -13.49 -21.63
CA PHE A 27 -3.30 -12.52 -21.35
C PHE A 27 -3.55 -11.14 -21.99
N ASP A 28 -4.37 -11.09 -23.05
CA ASP A 28 -4.63 -9.89 -23.85
C ASP A 28 -5.81 -9.04 -23.33
N LYS A 29 -6.18 -9.19 -22.06
CA LYS A 29 -7.24 -8.40 -21.44
C LYS A 29 -6.87 -6.90 -21.44
N PRO A 30 -7.73 -6.02 -21.98
CA PRO A 30 -7.53 -4.58 -21.85
C PRO A 30 -7.62 -4.14 -20.38
N VAL A 31 -7.00 -2.99 -20.06
CA VAL A 31 -7.01 -2.39 -18.70
C VAL A 31 -8.43 -2.31 -18.11
N ASN A 32 -9.40 -1.93 -18.93
CA ASN A 32 -10.81 -2.02 -18.58
C ASN A 32 -11.46 -3.14 -19.43
N PRO A 33 -12.04 -4.19 -18.83
CA PRO A 33 -12.31 -4.37 -17.40
C PRO A 33 -11.20 -5.11 -16.63
N GLY A 34 -10.08 -5.50 -17.24
CA GLY A 34 -9.08 -6.39 -16.65
C GLY A 34 -8.60 -5.97 -15.26
N TYR A 35 -8.22 -4.72 -15.08
CA TYR A 35 -7.79 -4.18 -13.78
C TYR A 35 -8.91 -4.29 -12.73
N GLN A 36 -10.13 -3.89 -13.09
CA GLN A 36 -11.29 -3.91 -12.16
C GLN A 36 -11.66 -5.33 -11.75
N ASP A 37 -11.55 -6.29 -12.66
CA ASP A 37 -11.84 -7.69 -12.38
C ASP A 37 -10.80 -8.29 -11.43
N GLN A 38 -9.50 -8.00 -11.61
CA GLN A 38 -8.49 -8.40 -10.63
C GLN A 38 -8.75 -7.78 -9.25
N ILE A 39 -9.12 -6.49 -9.17
CA ILE A 39 -9.47 -5.85 -7.89
C ILE A 39 -10.64 -6.55 -7.20
N LYS A 40 -11.70 -6.92 -7.94
CA LYS A 40 -12.84 -7.66 -7.38
C LYS A 40 -12.40 -9.01 -6.80
N TYR A 41 -11.52 -9.72 -7.51
CA TYR A 41 -10.99 -10.99 -7.02
C TYR A 41 -10.09 -10.80 -5.80
N ILE A 42 -9.16 -9.84 -5.84
CA ILE A 42 -8.28 -9.50 -4.71
C ILE A 42 -9.11 -9.22 -3.46
N ASN A 43 -10.16 -8.40 -3.56
CA ASN A 43 -11.02 -8.08 -2.41
C ASN A 43 -11.71 -9.32 -1.84
N LYS A 44 -12.14 -10.28 -2.68
CA LYS A 44 -12.74 -11.54 -2.22
C LYS A 44 -11.79 -12.42 -1.43
N VAL A 45 -10.49 -12.35 -1.73
CA VAL A 45 -9.47 -13.15 -1.06
C VAL A 45 -8.91 -12.42 0.16
N PHE A 46 -8.55 -11.14 0.01
CA PHE A 46 -7.80 -10.41 1.00
C PHE A 46 -8.62 -9.95 2.18
N VAL A 47 -9.86 -9.50 1.97
CA VAL A 47 -10.68 -9.02 3.10
C VAL A 47 -10.91 -10.15 4.12
N PRO A 48 -11.37 -11.36 3.73
CA PRO A 48 -11.49 -12.47 4.67
C PRO A 48 -10.15 -12.92 5.24
N LEU A 49 -9.08 -12.91 4.45
CA LEU A 49 -7.73 -13.29 4.91
C LEU A 49 -7.22 -12.33 6.00
N LEU A 50 -7.41 -11.03 5.82
CA LEU A 50 -7.00 -10.03 6.81
C LEU A 50 -7.86 -10.13 8.07
N GLU A 51 -9.17 -10.33 7.94
CA GLU A 51 -10.06 -10.61 9.08
C GLU A 51 -9.61 -11.84 9.86
N GLU A 52 -9.25 -12.92 9.17
CA GLU A 52 -8.74 -14.14 9.79
C GLU A 52 -7.43 -13.88 10.55
N ILE A 53 -6.47 -13.20 9.93
CA ILE A 53 -5.19 -12.84 10.57
C ILE A 53 -5.44 -12.02 11.84
N ILE A 54 -6.34 -11.04 11.77
CA ILE A 54 -6.69 -10.17 12.90
C ILE A 54 -7.33 -11.00 14.02
N ASN A 55 -8.29 -11.89 13.70
CA ASN A 55 -9.08 -12.61 14.69
C ASN A 55 -8.36 -13.82 15.30
N GLN A 56 -7.43 -14.44 14.57
CA GLN A 56 -6.77 -15.67 15.01
C GLN A 56 -5.35 -15.47 15.55
N SER A 57 -4.78 -14.27 15.41
CA SER A 57 -3.45 -14.00 15.97
C SER A 57 -3.50 -13.92 17.49
N PRO A 58 -2.73 -14.74 18.25
CA PRO A 58 -2.70 -14.66 19.72
C PRO A 58 -2.16 -13.34 20.27
N THR A 59 -1.43 -12.61 19.43
CA THR A 59 -0.94 -11.25 19.69
C THR A 59 -1.49 -10.36 18.61
N GLU A 60 -2.11 -9.22 18.99
CA GLU A 60 -2.71 -8.29 18.03
C GLU A 60 -1.65 -7.87 16.98
N PRO A 61 -1.89 -8.13 15.68
CA PRO A 61 -0.90 -7.91 14.66
C PRO A 61 -0.83 -6.42 14.27
N ILE A 62 0.35 -5.97 13.86
CA ILE A 62 0.51 -4.71 13.13
C ILE A 62 0.47 -5.08 11.64
N ILE A 63 -0.48 -4.53 10.89
CA ILE A 63 -0.63 -4.82 9.45
C ILE A 63 -0.51 -3.53 8.65
N ILE A 64 0.30 -3.59 7.60
CA ILE A 64 0.43 -2.55 6.58
C ILE A 64 0.04 -3.20 5.25
N LEU A 65 -0.95 -2.64 4.57
CA LEU A 65 -1.31 -3.01 3.20
C LEU A 65 -1.07 -1.80 2.29
N GLN A 66 -0.09 -1.92 1.41
CA GLN A 66 0.44 -0.78 0.66
C GLN A 66 0.67 -1.15 -0.81
N GLY A 67 0.27 -0.26 -1.72
CA GLY A 67 0.72 -0.29 -3.12
C GLY A 67 2.14 0.25 -3.25
N ASP A 68 2.93 -0.28 -4.18
CA ASP A 68 4.26 0.24 -4.47
C ASP A 68 4.21 1.49 -5.36
N HIS A 69 3.24 1.55 -6.28
CA HIS A 69 2.96 2.72 -7.12
C HIS A 69 1.52 2.75 -7.66
N GLY A 70 1.09 3.93 -8.12
CA GLY A 70 -0.13 4.14 -8.91
C GLY A 70 0.04 3.67 -10.37
N ALA A 71 -0.85 4.05 -11.29
CA ALA A 71 -0.79 3.53 -12.66
C ALA A 71 0.51 3.95 -13.41
N ILE A 72 1.11 3.01 -14.15
CA ILE A 72 2.43 3.19 -14.80
C ILE A 72 2.49 4.34 -15.82
N HIS A 73 1.36 4.65 -16.48
CA HIS A 73 1.25 5.73 -17.46
C HIS A 73 0.57 6.99 -16.90
N ALA A 74 0.40 7.06 -15.58
CA ALA A 74 -0.20 8.22 -14.94
C ALA A 74 0.79 9.38 -14.84
N SER A 75 0.28 10.56 -14.47
CA SER A 75 1.14 11.69 -14.14
C SER A 75 2.07 11.33 -12.97
N PRO A 76 3.23 11.99 -12.80
CA PRO A 76 4.10 11.76 -11.65
C PRO A 76 3.38 11.83 -10.30
N ASN A 77 2.40 12.74 -10.17
CA ASN A 77 1.57 12.85 -8.97
C ASN A 77 0.67 11.62 -8.80
N ASP A 78 -0.05 11.24 -9.86
CA ASP A 78 -0.98 10.09 -9.79
C ASP A 78 -0.25 8.76 -9.63
N ARG A 79 1.03 8.69 -10.00
CA ARG A 79 1.89 7.53 -9.72
C ARG A 79 2.22 7.38 -8.24
N MET A 80 2.07 8.42 -7.43
CA MET A 80 2.21 8.36 -5.96
C MET A 80 0.88 8.05 -5.25
N ASN A 81 -0.25 8.11 -5.96
CA ASN A 81 -1.56 7.76 -5.39
C ASN A 81 -1.69 6.24 -5.27
N ILE A 82 -1.43 5.72 -4.08
CA ILE A 82 -1.44 4.29 -3.77
C ILE A 82 -2.53 3.94 -2.75
N LEU A 83 -2.88 2.66 -2.68
CA LEU A 83 -3.51 2.13 -1.47
C LEU A 83 -2.49 2.23 -0.33
N ASN A 84 -2.86 2.86 0.77
CA ASN A 84 -2.04 2.95 1.98
C ASN A 84 -2.93 2.72 3.21
N ALA A 85 -3.03 1.48 3.64
CA ALA A 85 -3.95 1.05 4.69
C ALA A 85 -3.19 0.40 5.86
N TYR A 86 -3.72 0.62 7.06
CA TYR A 86 -3.08 0.18 8.29
C TYR A 86 -4.10 -0.46 9.23
N TYR A 87 -3.66 -1.51 9.93
CA TYR A 87 -4.28 -2.00 11.16
C TYR A 87 -3.25 -1.87 12.28
N LEU A 88 -3.46 -0.87 13.15
CA LEU A 88 -2.54 -0.48 14.22
C LEU A 88 -3.23 -0.64 15.59
N PRO A 89 -2.98 -1.75 16.31
CA PRO A 89 -3.61 -2.03 17.61
C PRO A 89 -3.11 -1.11 18.74
N VAL A 90 -3.71 -1.21 19.92
CA VAL A 90 -3.25 -0.52 21.16
C VAL A 90 -2.99 0.98 20.95
N GLY A 91 -3.93 1.67 20.29
CA GLY A 91 -3.89 3.11 20.08
C GLY A 91 -2.89 3.61 19.04
N GLY A 92 -2.21 2.73 18.30
CA GLY A 92 -1.29 3.15 17.23
C GLY A 92 -1.99 3.89 16.09
N SER A 93 -3.29 3.65 15.88
CA SER A 93 -4.09 4.42 14.91
C SER A 93 -4.21 5.91 15.26
N TYR A 94 -4.08 6.30 16.53
CA TYR A 94 -4.08 7.72 16.93
C TYR A 94 -2.79 8.45 16.54
N GLN A 95 -1.75 7.72 16.15
CA GLN A 95 -0.50 8.29 15.66
C GLN A 95 -0.54 8.58 14.15
N LEU A 96 -1.56 8.07 13.45
CA LEU A 96 -1.78 8.37 12.05
C LEU A 96 -2.36 9.77 11.89
N TYR A 97 -2.06 10.39 10.75
CA TYR A 97 -2.54 11.70 10.37
C TYR A 97 -2.95 11.68 8.89
N GLU A 98 -3.83 12.59 8.51
CA GLU A 98 -4.59 12.54 7.26
C GLU A 98 -3.71 12.49 6.00
N ASN A 99 -2.61 13.23 5.99
CA ASN A 99 -1.68 13.31 4.87
C ASN A 99 -0.45 12.40 5.01
N ILE A 100 -0.54 11.33 5.81
CA ILE A 100 0.59 10.43 6.02
C ILE A 100 0.99 9.72 4.72
N THR A 101 2.28 9.78 4.40
CA THR A 101 2.87 9.02 3.29
C THR A 101 3.66 7.83 3.83
N PRO A 102 4.02 6.86 2.95
CA PRO A 102 4.91 5.77 3.30
C PRO A 102 6.27 6.20 3.89
N VAL A 103 6.66 7.47 3.75
CA VAL A 103 7.88 8.04 4.34
C VAL A 103 7.90 7.86 5.87
N ASN A 104 6.73 8.02 6.52
CA ASN A 104 6.62 8.03 7.97
C ASN A 104 5.99 6.76 8.57
N THR A 105 5.51 5.81 7.76
CA THR A 105 4.91 4.53 8.22
C THR A 105 5.73 3.84 9.31
N PHE A 106 6.99 3.51 9.03
CA PHE A 106 7.83 2.80 9.98
C PHE A 106 8.27 3.66 11.16
N ARG A 107 8.36 4.99 10.99
CA ARG A 107 8.69 5.91 12.09
C ARG A 107 7.59 5.92 13.14
N VAL A 108 6.35 6.09 12.69
CA VAL A 108 5.15 6.03 13.54
C VAL A 108 5.09 4.69 14.28
N ILE A 109 5.27 3.58 13.55
CA ILE A 109 5.21 2.23 14.15
C ILE A 109 6.35 2.01 15.15
N PHE A 110 7.59 2.35 14.79
CA PHE A 110 8.74 2.12 15.67
C PHE A 110 8.72 2.99 16.91
N ASN A 111 8.30 4.25 16.79
CA ASN A 111 8.16 5.13 17.94
C ASN A 111 7.08 4.62 18.90
N HIS A 112 5.91 4.24 18.38
CA HIS A 112 4.78 3.83 19.20
C HIS A 112 4.96 2.46 19.86
N TYR A 113 5.37 1.45 19.10
CA TYR A 113 5.36 0.06 19.58
C TYR A 113 6.70 -0.43 20.13
N PHE A 114 7.80 0.25 19.78
CA PHE A 114 9.15 -0.23 20.08
C PHE A 114 10.00 0.79 20.85
N GLY A 115 9.39 1.90 21.30
CA GLY A 115 10.09 2.95 22.04
C GLY A 115 11.16 3.66 21.23
N GLY A 116 11.01 3.68 19.90
CA GLY A 116 11.87 4.45 19.02
C GLY A 116 11.76 5.96 19.26
N ASP A 117 12.81 6.67 18.88
CA ASP A 117 12.88 8.15 18.91
C ASP A 117 13.29 8.66 17.53
N LEU A 118 12.49 8.29 16.52
CA LEU A 118 12.70 8.67 15.13
C LEU A 118 11.91 9.93 14.81
N GLU A 119 12.62 10.99 14.44
CA GLU A 119 11.99 12.21 13.94
C GLU A 119 11.15 11.91 12.69
N LEU A 120 9.93 12.47 12.64
CA LEU A 120 9.09 12.43 11.45
C LEU A 120 9.72 13.29 10.36
N LEU A 121 9.72 12.79 9.13
CA LEU A 121 10.21 13.53 7.97
C LEU A 121 9.06 14.27 7.27
N GLU A 122 9.43 15.20 6.40
CA GLU A 122 8.47 15.78 5.46
C GLU A 122 7.87 14.67 4.57
N ASP A 123 6.55 14.66 4.44
CA ASP A 123 5.79 13.76 3.58
C ASP A 123 5.99 14.10 2.08
N THR A 124 7.20 13.83 1.58
CA THR A 124 7.62 14.06 0.20
C THR A 124 8.09 12.78 -0.46
N SER A 125 7.44 12.44 -1.56
CA SER A 125 7.84 11.36 -2.46
C SER A 125 8.80 11.87 -3.55
N TYR A 126 9.48 10.96 -4.24
CA TYR A 126 10.39 11.30 -5.32
C TYR A 126 10.06 10.49 -6.56
N PHE A 127 9.93 11.16 -7.71
CA PHE A 127 9.67 10.54 -8.99
C PHE A 127 10.93 10.51 -9.86
N SER A 128 11.17 9.40 -10.54
CA SER A 128 12.08 9.30 -11.67
C SER A 128 11.49 8.44 -12.79
N VAL A 129 12.00 8.66 -13.99
CA VAL A 129 11.73 7.81 -15.17
C VAL A 129 12.71 6.64 -15.21
N TYR A 130 12.30 5.51 -15.79
CA TYR A 130 13.09 4.27 -15.78
C TYR A 130 14.49 4.40 -16.40
N ASN A 131 14.66 5.25 -17.41
CA ASN A 131 15.94 5.46 -18.08
C ASN A 131 16.88 6.42 -17.31
N GLN A 132 16.38 7.17 -16.33
CA GLN A 132 17.15 8.09 -15.49
C GLN A 132 16.75 7.92 -14.02
N PRO A 133 17.00 6.74 -13.41
CA PRO A 133 16.43 6.39 -12.11
C PRO A 133 16.91 7.27 -10.95
N TYR A 134 18.05 7.94 -11.12
CA TYR A 134 18.66 8.84 -10.13
C TYR A 134 18.35 10.32 -10.35
N GLU A 135 17.66 10.69 -11.44
CA GLU A 135 17.17 12.05 -11.65
C GLU A 135 15.82 12.20 -10.97
N LEU A 136 15.87 12.53 -9.68
CA LEU A 136 14.70 12.59 -8.81
C LEU A 136 14.03 13.97 -8.87
N THR A 137 12.72 13.97 -9.10
CA THR A 137 11.86 15.16 -8.96
C THR A 137 11.02 15.02 -7.69
N PRO A 138 11.04 15.99 -6.78
CA PRO A 138 10.23 15.94 -5.57
C PRO A 138 8.74 16.04 -5.90
N ILE A 139 7.95 15.18 -5.27
CA ILE A 139 6.50 15.12 -5.32
C ILE A 139 5.99 15.26 -3.88
N PRO A 140 5.77 16.50 -3.40
CA PRO A 140 5.22 16.71 -2.06
C PRO A 140 3.79 16.17 -1.99
N GLU A 141 3.36 15.70 -0.82
CA GLU A 141 1.96 15.34 -0.61
C GLU A 141 1.05 16.57 -0.81
N ARG A 142 0.08 16.48 -1.71
CA ARG A 142 -0.74 17.62 -2.17
C ARG A 142 -2.18 17.60 -1.66
N ARG A 143 -2.57 16.58 -0.89
CA ARG A 143 -3.92 16.45 -0.32
C ARG A 143 -3.93 16.46 1.21
N PRO A 144 -3.41 17.51 1.87
CA PRO A 144 -3.79 17.75 3.27
C PRO A 144 -5.30 18.05 3.32
N GLY A 145 -6.09 17.33 4.11
CA GLY A 145 -7.51 17.64 4.29
C GLY A 145 -8.51 16.89 3.38
N CYS A 146 -8.12 15.80 2.70
CA CYS A 146 -9.09 14.90 2.07
C CYS A 146 -9.52 13.80 3.06
N PRO A 147 -10.77 13.82 3.58
CA PRO A 147 -11.26 12.83 4.53
C PRO A 147 -11.40 11.42 3.93
#